data_AF-A0A7J4XJK4-F1
#
_entry.id   AF-A0A7J4XJK4-F1
#
_cell.length_a   1.000
_cell.length_b   1.000
_cell.length_c   1.000
_cell.angle_alpha   90.00
_cell.angle_beta   90.00
_cell.angle_gamma   90.00
#
_symmetry.space_group_name_H-M   'P 1'
#
loop_
_entity.id
_entity.type
_entity.pdbx_description
1 polymer ?
#
loop_
_entity_poly.entity_id
_entity_poly.type
_entity_poly.pdbx_seq_one_letter_code
_entity_poly.pdbx_strand_id
1 'polypeptide(L)'
;MNKIRCFFLFVFGGLLSATVMEAQEVDFEKEFDDFQKQQQKEFNDFKNKADADFETFLRETWVKFEAFDPLKAPVRPEPEKQPVFDGKRPQAPVEIKPVDIGKPSLSAVTDKPVPGIYVPGQPYLSVKIDVPVVPVTGRPIHRTPVNYYGSAFEIATDAIENLALAGNREADVADAWSQLCKADHEQLIKDCMTLREEKKMSDWAYLLFTKKIGEQLYGEQQKDDIAFLQMFILNKSGYKVRLSKINEKLKLMVAPAGVLYGIPYILLDGTKYYVFDAEKTNGPMGVYTYKQDFPNAKNYVSLSIDAVPKFDMAEHTESVSPESGSVKVETVVNKNLMEFYKSYPQCDVSVYYHTPMSEELKATLYPPLQEAIKGKSQQEAANILIEFVQTGFEYQTDGDQFGYEKPFFLDENFFYPACDCEDRAILYSTLVKDLLGLDAVLLDYPNHIASAVRFTEEIPGDYVILDDGAKYLICDPTYIGASIGMCMEQFKKVSPQIIR
;
A
#
# COMPACT_ATOMS: atom_id res chain seq x y z
N MET A 1 56.21 -35.61 5.07
CA MET A 1 55.45 -35.45 6.32
C MET A 1 54.14 -36.21 6.20
N ASN A 2 53.97 -37.20 7.09
CA ASN A 2 52.81 -38.05 7.42
C ASN A 2 51.48 -37.66 6.75
N LYS A 3 50.88 -38.45 5.84
CA LYS A 3 50.14 -39.73 6.02
C LYS A 3 49.21 -39.73 7.24
N ILE A 4 47.90 -39.94 7.01
CA ILE A 4 47.19 -41.22 7.26
C ILE A 4 45.69 -41.03 6.94
N ARG A 5 45.25 -41.67 5.85
CA ARG A 5 43.93 -42.34 5.77
C ARG A 5 44.12 -43.69 6.46
N CYS A 6 43.29 -44.03 7.43
CA CYS A 6 43.18 -45.41 7.92
C CYS A 6 41.72 -45.76 8.18
N PHE A 7 41.19 -46.56 7.24
CA PHE A 7 40.18 -47.57 7.52
C PHE A 7 40.60 -48.41 8.73
N PHE A 8 39.70 -48.64 9.67
CA PHE A 8 39.74 -49.82 10.52
C PHE A 8 38.42 -50.57 10.40
N LEU A 9 38.47 -51.64 9.59
CA LEU A 9 37.63 -52.81 9.81
C LEU A 9 37.98 -53.38 11.20
N PHE A 10 36.96 -53.63 12.01
CA PHE A 10 37.05 -54.63 13.07
C PHE A 10 35.97 -55.69 12.80
N VAL A 11 36.44 -56.88 12.43
CA VAL A 11 35.69 -58.13 12.50
C VAL A 11 36.42 -59.02 13.51
N PHE A 12 35.74 -59.30 14.61
CA PHE A 12 35.85 -60.49 15.48
C PHE A 12 34.63 -60.37 16.40
N GLY A 13 33.66 -61.27 16.47
CA GLY A 13 33.73 -62.71 16.38
C GLY A 13 33.13 -63.25 17.69
N GLY A 14 31.86 -63.66 17.64
CA GLY A 14 31.22 -64.60 18.56
C GLY A 14 31.08 -64.22 20.04
N LEU A 15 29.86 -63.90 20.46
CA LEU A 15 29.19 -64.57 21.58
C LEU A 15 27.72 -64.13 21.60
N LEU A 16 26.83 -65.06 21.27
CA LEU A 16 25.42 -64.95 21.61
C LEU A 16 25.31 -64.76 23.12
N SER A 17 24.86 -63.59 23.53
CA SER A 17 24.20 -63.40 24.82
C SER A 17 23.00 -62.55 24.51
N ALA A 18 21.83 -63.20 24.47
CA ALA A 18 20.54 -62.57 24.37
C ALA A 18 20.34 -61.68 25.60
N THR A 19 20.83 -60.45 25.49
CA THR A 19 20.28 -59.33 26.25
C THR A 19 19.24 -58.74 25.33
N VAL A 20 17.99 -58.83 25.76
CA VAL A 20 16.87 -58.14 25.15
C VAL A 20 17.21 -56.65 25.23
N MET A 21 17.80 -56.11 24.16
CA MET A 21 17.60 -54.69 23.88
C MET A 21 16.13 -54.59 23.53
N GLU A 22 15.33 -54.10 24.47
CA GLU A 22 14.08 -53.44 24.11
C GLU A 22 14.48 -52.36 23.11
N ALA A 23 14.23 -52.62 21.84
CA ALA A 23 14.14 -51.56 20.86
C ALA A 23 13.02 -50.67 21.37
N GLN A 24 13.38 -49.54 21.97
CA GLN A 24 12.44 -48.47 22.21
C GLN A 24 11.99 -48.08 20.80
N GLU A 25 10.83 -48.57 20.37
CA GLU A 25 10.15 -48.09 19.18
C GLU A 25 9.92 -46.60 19.45
N VAL A 26 10.86 -45.79 18.94
CA VAL A 26 10.69 -44.35 18.88
C VAL A 26 9.56 -44.14 17.90
N ASP A 27 8.38 -43.87 18.47
CA ASP A 27 7.20 -43.50 17.72
C ASP A 27 7.42 -42.08 17.19
N PHE A 28 8.01 -41.99 16.01
CA PHE A 28 8.31 -40.72 15.33
C PHE A 28 7.05 -39.86 15.11
N GLU A 29 5.86 -40.47 15.00
CA GLU A 29 4.60 -39.72 14.91
C GLU A 29 4.30 -39.05 16.26
N LYS A 30 4.43 -39.79 17.35
CA LYS A 30 4.25 -39.24 18.71
C LYS A 30 5.30 -38.18 19.05
N GLU A 31 6.56 -38.38 18.71
CA GLU A 31 7.62 -37.37 18.92
C GLU A 31 7.38 -36.11 18.10
N PHE A 32 6.92 -36.25 16.85
CA PHE A 32 6.55 -35.11 16.01
C PHE A 32 5.33 -34.37 16.56
N ASP A 33 4.28 -35.09 16.97
CA ASP A 33 3.09 -34.51 17.60
C ASP A 33 3.44 -33.77 18.90
N ASP A 34 4.29 -34.37 19.74
CA ASP A 34 4.71 -33.77 21.01
C ASP A 34 5.61 -32.54 20.76
N PHE A 35 6.46 -32.57 19.74
CA PHE A 35 7.21 -31.40 19.28
C PHE A 35 6.27 -30.28 18.81
N GLN A 36 5.27 -30.59 17.98
CA GLN A 36 4.28 -29.61 17.52
C GLN A 36 3.49 -28.99 18.69
N LYS A 37 3.05 -29.82 19.65
CA LYS A 37 2.38 -29.33 20.87
C LYS A 37 3.29 -28.44 21.71
N GLN A 38 4.57 -28.80 21.84
CA GLN A 38 5.54 -27.99 22.57
C GLN A 38 5.75 -26.63 21.90
N GLN A 39 5.96 -26.60 20.58
CA GLN A 39 6.12 -25.36 19.83
C GLN A 39 4.86 -24.48 19.91
N GLN A 40 3.67 -25.07 19.82
CA GLN A 40 2.41 -24.35 19.99
C GLN A 40 2.27 -23.76 21.40
N LYS A 41 2.69 -24.50 22.43
CA LYS A 41 2.70 -24.02 23.81
C LYS A 41 3.66 -22.85 23.99
N GLU A 42 4.90 -22.98 23.53
CA GLU A 42 5.90 -21.91 23.59
C GLU A 42 5.43 -20.63 22.89
N PHE A 43 4.80 -20.77 21.72
CA PHE A 43 4.19 -19.66 20.99
C PHE A 43 3.07 -18.98 21.79
N ASN A 44 2.17 -19.77 22.39
CA ASN A 44 1.10 -19.25 23.23
C ASN A 44 1.61 -18.55 24.49
N ASP A 45 2.64 -19.10 25.14
CA ASP A 45 3.27 -18.50 26.31
C ASP A 45 3.93 -17.15 25.97
N PHE A 46 4.62 -17.07 24.82
CA PHE A 46 5.19 -15.83 24.30
C PHE A 46 4.10 -14.77 24.03
N LYS A 47 3.00 -15.15 23.38
CA LYS A 47 1.86 -14.28 23.10
C LYS A 47 1.22 -13.75 24.38
N ASN A 48 0.93 -14.64 25.33
CA ASN A 48 0.34 -14.28 26.62
C ASN A 48 1.24 -13.31 27.39
N LYS A 49 2.57 -13.50 27.31
CA LYS A 49 3.53 -12.56 27.89
C LYS A 49 3.50 -11.20 27.19
N ALA A 50 3.49 -11.17 25.85
CA ALA A 50 3.39 -9.92 25.10
C ALA A 50 2.12 -9.13 25.44
N ASP A 51 0.99 -9.82 25.60
CA ASP A 51 -0.29 -9.23 25.98
C ASP A 51 -0.27 -8.65 27.40
N ALA A 52 0.33 -9.37 28.36
CA ALA A 52 0.45 -8.92 29.75
C ALA A 52 1.45 -7.76 29.92
N ASP A 53 2.58 -7.82 29.21
CA ASP A 53 3.58 -6.75 29.20
C ASP A 53 2.93 -5.47 28.60
N PHE A 54 2.17 -5.60 27.50
CA PHE A 54 1.47 -4.47 26.89
C PHE A 54 0.32 -3.92 27.75
N GLU A 55 -0.45 -4.77 28.43
CA GLU A 55 -1.45 -4.34 29.42
C GLU A 55 -0.80 -3.43 30.48
N THR A 56 0.39 -3.82 30.97
CA THR A 56 1.15 -3.03 31.95
C THR A 56 1.50 -1.66 31.39
N PHE A 57 2.01 -1.60 30.15
CA PHE A 57 2.35 -0.32 29.50
C PHE A 57 1.13 0.56 29.23
N LEU A 58 -0.02 -0.02 28.86
CA LEU A 58 -1.26 0.72 28.66
C LEU A 58 -1.73 1.41 29.95
N ARG A 59 -1.47 0.79 31.11
CA ARG A 59 -1.84 1.28 32.44
C ARG A 59 -0.90 2.37 32.96
N GLU A 60 0.31 2.49 32.40
CA GLU A 60 1.24 3.56 32.74
C GLU A 60 0.70 4.93 32.31
N THR A 61 1.20 6.00 32.94
CA THR A 61 0.80 7.37 32.58
C THR A 61 1.25 7.70 31.17
N TRP A 62 0.30 8.10 30.32
CA TRP A 62 0.58 8.49 28.95
C TRP A 62 1.33 9.83 28.92
N VAL A 63 2.35 9.89 28.06
CA VAL A 63 3.23 11.04 27.94
C VAL A 63 2.66 12.00 26.91
N LYS A 64 2.71 13.29 27.22
CA LYS A 64 2.31 14.34 26.29
C LYS A 64 3.40 14.58 25.24
N PHE A 65 2.98 14.60 23.99
CA PHE A 65 3.72 15.07 22.84
C PHE A 65 2.98 16.26 22.22
N GLU A 66 3.71 17.17 21.60
CA GLU A 66 3.13 18.17 20.72
C GLU A 66 3.21 17.63 19.29
N ALA A 67 2.07 17.56 18.60
CA ALA A 67 2.07 17.14 17.20
C ALA A 67 2.76 18.20 16.33
N PHE A 68 3.49 17.72 15.33
CA PHE A 68 3.99 18.55 14.25
C PHE A 68 2.84 18.95 13.34
N ASP A 69 2.95 20.14 12.76
CA ASP A 69 2.04 20.59 11.73
C ASP A 69 2.02 19.59 10.56
N PRO A 70 0.85 19.41 9.92
CA PRO A 70 0.73 18.58 8.75
C PRO A 70 1.76 18.94 7.67
N LEU A 71 2.38 17.92 7.09
CA LEU A 71 3.16 18.10 5.88
C LEU A 71 2.20 18.50 4.75
N LYS A 72 2.48 19.63 4.11
CA LYS A 72 1.71 20.06 2.95
C LYS A 72 2.04 19.17 1.78
N ALA A 73 1.03 18.79 1.01
CA ALA A 73 1.26 18.21 -0.31
C ALA A 73 2.09 19.20 -1.16
N PRO A 74 2.94 18.69 -2.05
CA PRO A 74 3.55 19.52 -3.09
C PRO A 74 2.43 20.32 -3.79
N VAL A 75 2.63 21.64 -3.93
CA VAL A 75 1.69 22.47 -4.70
C VAL A 75 2.20 22.50 -6.13
N ARG A 76 1.44 21.92 -7.05
CA ARG A 76 1.70 21.99 -8.50
C ARG A 76 0.76 23.04 -9.07
N PRO A 77 1.22 24.28 -9.35
CA PRO A 77 0.39 25.25 -10.04
C PRO A 77 0.27 24.84 -11.50
N GLU A 78 -0.63 23.90 -11.75
CA GLU A 78 -0.92 23.35 -13.07
C GLU A 78 -1.46 24.45 -14.00
N PRO A 79 -1.19 24.35 -15.31
CA PRO A 79 -1.72 25.31 -16.26
C PRO A 79 -3.24 25.13 -16.40
N GLU A 80 -4.03 26.19 -16.20
CA GLU A 80 -5.51 26.16 -16.39
C GLU A 80 -5.93 25.63 -17.78
N LYS A 81 -5.04 25.71 -18.77
CA LYS A 81 -5.25 25.15 -20.11
C LYS A 81 -4.03 24.38 -20.57
N GLN A 82 -4.31 23.29 -21.27
CA GLN A 82 -3.28 22.46 -21.84
C GLN A 82 -2.46 23.21 -22.90
N PRO A 83 -1.13 23.07 -22.88
CA PRO A 83 -0.29 23.53 -23.96
C PRO A 83 -0.64 22.80 -25.27
N VAL A 84 -0.80 23.55 -26.35
CA VAL A 84 -1.08 23.01 -27.69
C VAL A 84 0.17 23.10 -28.54
N PHE A 85 0.52 22.01 -29.23
CA PHE A 85 1.63 21.99 -30.16
C PHE A 85 1.38 22.94 -31.34
N ASP A 86 2.33 23.84 -31.61
CA ASP A 86 2.17 24.90 -32.60
C ASP A 86 2.40 24.44 -34.05
N GLY A 87 2.58 23.13 -34.28
CA GLY A 87 2.83 22.53 -35.58
C GLY A 87 4.24 22.74 -36.12
N LYS A 88 5.11 23.49 -35.41
CA LYS A 88 6.51 23.68 -35.85
C LYS A 88 7.34 22.50 -35.40
N ARG A 89 8.09 21.91 -36.34
CA ARG A 89 9.00 20.81 -36.00
C ARG A 89 9.94 21.23 -34.86
N PRO A 90 10.13 20.36 -33.84
CA PRO A 90 11.14 20.59 -32.82
C PRO A 90 12.50 20.85 -33.46
N GLN A 91 13.31 21.68 -32.78
CA GLN A 91 14.74 21.84 -33.10
C GLN A 91 15.48 20.52 -32.84
N ALA A 92 16.80 20.49 -33.05
CA ALA A 92 17.62 19.31 -32.76
C ALA A 92 17.28 18.73 -31.36
N PRO A 93 17.25 17.39 -31.20
CA PRO A 93 16.90 16.74 -29.93
C PRO A 93 17.63 17.33 -28.73
N VAL A 94 16.90 17.62 -27.66
CA VAL A 94 17.46 18.14 -26.41
C VAL A 94 17.51 17.03 -25.37
N GLU A 95 18.69 16.87 -24.76
CA GLU A 95 18.85 16.07 -23.54
C GLU A 95 18.46 16.92 -22.33
N ILE A 96 17.46 16.46 -21.59
CA ILE A 96 17.08 17.04 -20.31
C ILE A 96 17.74 16.23 -19.20
N LYS A 97 18.45 16.91 -18.31
CA LYS A 97 19.14 16.27 -17.19
C LYS A 97 18.21 16.21 -15.98
N PRO A 98 17.86 15.02 -15.48
CA PRO A 98 17.09 14.91 -14.24
C PRO A 98 17.81 15.54 -13.05
N VAL A 99 17.05 15.91 -12.03
CA VAL A 99 17.63 16.28 -10.73
C VAL A 99 18.25 15.02 -10.15
N ASP A 100 19.56 15.08 -9.95
CA ASP A 100 20.24 14.14 -9.06
C ASP A 100 19.81 14.52 -7.64
N ILE A 101 18.65 13.99 -7.21
CA ILE A 101 18.33 13.97 -5.79
C ILE A 101 19.33 12.98 -5.24
N GLY A 102 20.53 13.48 -4.93
CA GLY A 102 21.61 12.65 -4.45
C GLY A 102 21.00 11.73 -3.42
N LYS A 103 20.98 10.43 -3.73
CA LYS A 103 20.76 9.42 -2.70
C LYS A 103 21.60 9.92 -1.54
N PRO A 104 21.06 10.12 -0.33
CA PRO A 104 21.93 10.43 0.80
C PRO A 104 23.06 9.43 0.68
N SER A 105 24.30 9.94 0.62
CA SER A 105 25.52 9.15 0.53
C SER A 105 25.64 8.33 1.83
N LEU A 106 24.73 7.40 1.99
CA LEU A 106 24.84 6.21 2.77
C LEU A 106 25.44 5.23 1.77
N SER A 107 26.65 4.81 2.11
CA SER A 107 27.46 3.79 1.44
C SER A 107 26.63 2.90 0.53
N ALA A 108 27.07 2.72 -0.72
CA ALA A 108 26.50 1.78 -1.68
C ALA A 108 26.10 0.47 -0.99
N VAL A 109 24.85 0.42 -0.57
CA VAL A 109 24.21 -0.74 -0.01
C VAL A 109 23.22 -1.13 -1.09
N THR A 110 23.68 -2.06 -1.90
CA THR A 110 22.89 -2.89 -2.81
C THR A 110 21.94 -3.82 -2.04
N ASP A 111 21.41 -3.41 -0.89
CA ASP A 111 20.62 -4.30 -0.05
C ASP A 111 19.15 -4.17 -0.40
N LYS A 112 18.57 -5.32 -0.76
CA LYS A 112 17.14 -5.55 -0.79
C LYS A 112 16.52 -4.99 0.51
N PRO A 113 15.31 -4.43 0.45
CA PRO A 113 14.66 -3.90 1.63
C PRO A 113 14.58 -4.95 2.74
N VAL A 114 14.96 -4.56 3.95
CA VAL A 114 14.91 -5.45 5.13
C VAL A 114 13.48 -5.46 5.66
N PRO A 115 12.83 -6.64 5.80
CA PRO A 115 11.46 -6.72 6.30
C PRO A 115 11.25 -5.97 7.63
N GLY A 116 10.20 -5.15 7.69
CA GLY A 116 9.81 -4.39 8.89
C GLY A 116 10.64 -3.12 9.18
N ILE A 117 11.68 -2.84 8.39
CA ILE A 117 12.46 -1.61 8.48
C ILE A 117 12.02 -0.67 7.36
N TYR A 118 11.49 0.49 7.74
CA TYR A 118 11.14 1.54 6.80
C TYR A 118 12.29 2.53 6.62
N VAL A 119 12.67 2.76 5.37
CA VAL A 119 13.63 3.78 4.96
C VAL A 119 12.93 4.70 3.95
N PRO A 120 12.79 6.01 4.24
CA PRO A 120 12.16 6.94 3.31
C PRO A 120 12.79 6.90 1.90
N GLY A 121 11.94 6.85 0.87
CA GLY A 121 12.38 6.78 -0.53
C GLY A 121 12.89 5.43 -1.00
N GLN A 122 12.75 4.37 -0.20
CA GLN A 122 13.03 2.98 -0.62
C GLN A 122 11.76 2.14 -0.57
N PRO A 123 11.65 1.08 -1.40
CA PRO A 123 10.56 0.12 -1.30
C PRO A 123 10.46 -0.47 0.11
N TYR A 124 9.26 -0.57 0.65
CA TYR A 124 9.02 -1.16 1.97
C TYR A 124 8.60 -2.62 1.83
N LEU A 125 9.16 -3.49 2.68
CA LEU A 125 8.81 -4.90 2.74
C LEU A 125 8.28 -5.24 4.14
N SER A 126 7.08 -5.82 4.22
CA SER A 126 6.50 -6.23 5.49
C SER A 126 7.10 -7.55 5.99
N VAL A 127 7.22 -7.68 7.31
CA VAL A 127 7.43 -8.96 7.98
C VAL A 127 6.15 -9.79 7.81
N LYS A 128 6.29 -11.03 7.35
CA LYS A 128 5.16 -11.96 7.30
C LYS A 128 4.70 -12.27 8.72
N ILE A 129 3.42 -11.99 9.00
CA ILE A 129 2.75 -12.35 10.26
C ILE A 129 1.83 -13.52 9.94
N ASP A 130 2.04 -14.66 10.58
CA ASP A 130 1.21 -15.83 10.36
C ASP A 130 -0.17 -15.63 10.98
N VAL A 131 -1.20 -16.08 10.25
CA VAL A 131 -2.59 -16.07 10.72
C VAL A 131 -2.69 -16.96 11.98
N PRO A 132 -3.37 -16.51 13.06
CA PRO A 132 -3.52 -17.31 14.26
C PRO A 132 -4.13 -18.70 14.00
N VAL A 133 -3.51 -19.73 14.56
CA VAL A 133 -4.02 -21.11 14.52
C VAL A 133 -5.00 -21.31 15.67
N VAL A 134 -6.29 -21.17 15.37
CA VAL A 134 -7.37 -21.39 16.35
C VAL A 134 -7.77 -22.87 16.38
N PRO A 135 -7.73 -23.55 17.54
CA PRO A 135 -8.18 -24.94 17.67
C PRO A 135 -9.65 -25.10 17.28
N VAL A 136 -9.98 -26.22 16.62
CA VAL A 136 -11.38 -26.57 16.37
C VAL A 136 -12.03 -26.95 17.70
N THR A 137 -12.70 -25.98 18.32
CA THR A 137 -13.59 -26.26 19.44
C THR A 137 -14.93 -26.65 18.83
N GLY A 138 -15.55 -27.75 19.24
CA GLY A 138 -16.86 -28.18 18.71
C GLY A 138 -18.02 -27.21 19.01
N ARG A 139 -17.72 -25.97 19.40
CA ARG A 139 -18.66 -24.88 19.65
C ARG A 139 -18.93 -24.15 18.33
N PRO A 140 -20.19 -23.79 18.03
CA PRO A 140 -20.49 -22.92 16.91
C PRO A 140 -19.79 -21.56 17.10
N ILE A 141 -19.09 -21.10 16.06
CA ILE A 141 -18.53 -19.74 16.00
C ILE A 141 -19.62 -18.84 15.40
N HIS A 142 -20.07 -17.83 16.14
CA HIS A 142 -20.99 -16.86 15.58
C HIS A 142 -20.21 -15.89 14.69
N ARG A 143 -20.67 -15.74 13.43
CA ARG A 143 -20.14 -14.75 12.51
C ARG A 143 -21.22 -13.76 12.14
N THR A 144 -20.84 -12.50 12.06
CA THR A 144 -21.70 -11.40 11.66
C THR A 144 -21.19 -10.84 10.32
N PRO A 145 -22.07 -10.60 9.33
CA PRO A 145 -21.69 -9.94 8.09
C PRO A 145 -21.37 -8.47 8.34
N VAL A 146 -20.18 -8.03 7.95
CA VAL A 146 -19.77 -6.63 7.93
C VAL A 146 -19.82 -6.10 6.49
N ASN A 147 -20.65 -5.09 6.26
CA ASN A 147 -20.80 -4.46 4.95
C ASN A 147 -19.68 -3.44 4.72
N TYR A 148 -18.86 -3.68 3.70
CA TYR A 148 -17.67 -2.90 3.40
C TYR A 148 -17.47 -2.77 1.88
N TYR A 149 -17.56 -1.53 1.37
CA TYR A 149 -17.52 -1.20 -0.05
C TYR A 149 -18.36 -2.15 -0.92
N GLY A 150 -19.65 -2.26 -0.59
CA GLY A 150 -20.60 -3.10 -1.32
C GLY A 150 -20.48 -4.61 -1.11
N SER A 151 -19.42 -5.11 -0.47
CA SER A 151 -19.29 -6.53 -0.10
C SER A 151 -19.73 -6.79 1.34
N ALA A 152 -20.23 -8.01 1.62
CA ALA A 152 -20.47 -8.51 2.97
C ALA A 152 -19.40 -9.52 3.38
N PHE A 153 -18.69 -9.25 4.47
CA PHE A 153 -17.63 -10.13 4.98
C PHE A 153 -17.98 -10.70 6.36
N GLU A 154 -17.99 -12.01 6.46
CA GLU A 154 -18.32 -12.74 7.69
C GLU A 154 -17.12 -12.77 8.63
N ILE A 155 -17.29 -12.22 9.84
CA ILE A 155 -16.25 -12.22 10.88
C ILE A 155 -16.81 -12.70 12.21
N ALA A 156 -15.98 -13.39 12.99
CA ALA A 156 -16.32 -13.73 14.36
C ALA A 156 -16.39 -12.48 15.24
N THR A 157 -17.52 -12.30 15.93
CA THR A 157 -17.80 -11.09 16.73
C THR A 157 -18.03 -11.38 18.21
N ASP A 158 -18.11 -12.65 18.62
CA ASP A 158 -18.40 -13.06 20.01
C ASP A 158 -17.49 -12.37 21.04
N ALA A 159 -16.20 -12.21 20.72
CA ALA A 159 -15.22 -11.58 21.62
C ALA A 159 -15.43 -10.06 21.79
N ILE A 160 -16.13 -9.41 20.84
CA ILE A 160 -16.22 -7.96 20.73
C ILE A 160 -17.66 -7.43 20.78
N GLU A 161 -18.67 -8.29 20.82
CA GLU A 161 -20.09 -7.92 20.81
C GLU A 161 -20.45 -7.01 21.99
N ASN A 162 -19.90 -7.29 23.18
CA ASN A 162 -20.19 -6.55 24.42
C ASN A 162 -19.02 -5.64 24.85
N LEU A 163 -18.14 -5.29 23.91
CA LEU A 163 -17.05 -4.35 24.20
C LEU A 163 -17.63 -2.94 24.41
N ALA A 164 -17.38 -2.36 25.56
CA ALA A 164 -17.65 -0.97 25.86
C ALA A 164 -16.61 -0.47 26.85
N LEU A 165 -15.89 0.61 26.52
CA LEU A 165 -14.93 1.19 27.44
C LEU A 165 -15.66 1.84 28.62
N ALA A 166 -15.15 1.61 29.84
CA ALA A 166 -15.64 2.31 31.03
C ALA A 166 -15.32 3.81 31.00
N GLY A 167 -14.32 4.20 30.22
CA GLY A 167 -13.83 5.55 30.06
C GLY A 167 -12.55 5.57 29.21
N ASN A 168 -11.89 6.71 29.15
CA ASN A 168 -10.66 6.92 28.38
C ASN A 168 -9.40 6.99 29.27
N ARG A 169 -9.49 6.62 30.54
CA ARG A 169 -8.32 6.57 31.42
C ARG A 169 -7.44 5.40 31.03
N GLU A 170 -6.16 5.52 31.33
CA GLU A 170 -5.12 4.53 31.04
C GLU A 170 -5.50 3.16 31.63
N ALA A 171 -6.07 3.16 32.85
CA ALA A 171 -6.60 1.95 33.47
C ALA A 171 -7.82 1.35 32.73
N ASP A 172 -8.74 2.18 32.24
CA ASP A 172 -9.94 1.71 31.52
C ASP A 172 -9.54 1.05 30.19
N VAL A 173 -8.56 1.64 29.48
CA VAL A 173 -7.99 1.09 28.24
C VAL A 173 -7.25 -0.23 28.50
N ALA A 174 -6.43 -0.28 29.56
CA ALA A 174 -5.71 -1.50 29.94
C ALA A 174 -6.67 -2.63 30.35
N ASP A 175 -7.73 -2.32 31.09
CA ASP A 175 -8.73 -3.30 31.52
C ASP A 175 -9.50 -3.87 30.31
N ALA A 176 -9.85 -3.03 29.33
CA ALA A 176 -10.47 -3.46 28.08
C ALA A 176 -9.54 -4.34 27.23
N TRP A 177 -8.24 -4.01 27.16
CA TRP A 177 -7.23 -4.85 26.51
C TRP A 177 -7.14 -6.23 27.18
N SER A 178 -7.09 -6.25 28.51
CA SER A 178 -7.07 -7.48 29.32
C SER A 178 -8.33 -8.33 29.09
N GLN A 179 -9.49 -7.67 29.04
CA GLN A 179 -10.78 -8.32 28.76
C GLN A 179 -10.77 -9.00 27.40
N LEU A 180 -10.36 -8.30 26.33
CA LEU A 180 -10.31 -8.89 24.99
C LEU A 180 -9.26 -10.00 24.89
N CYS A 181 -8.09 -9.87 25.51
CA CYS A 181 -7.09 -10.94 25.51
C CYS A 181 -7.58 -12.21 26.22
N LYS A 182 -8.45 -12.07 27.22
CA LYS A 182 -9.12 -13.19 27.91
C LYS A 182 -10.33 -13.72 27.15
N ALA A 183 -10.93 -12.90 26.30
CA ALA A 183 -11.96 -13.32 25.36
C ALA A 183 -11.32 -14.15 24.23
N ASP A 184 -12.12 -15.00 23.59
CA ASP A 184 -11.70 -15.84 22.45
C ASP A 184 -11.54 -15.00 21.17
N HIS A 185 -10.67 -13.99 21.23
CA HIS A 185 -10.43 -12.98 20.19
C HIS A 185 -9.64 -13.54 19.00
N GLU A 186 -8.98 -14.69 19.14
CA GLU A 186 -8.13 -15.24 18.08
C GLU A 186 -8.92 -15.57 16.81
N GLN A 187 -10.18 -15.98 16.96
CA GLN A 187 -11.05 -16.25 15.81
C GLN A 187 -11.40 -14.97 15.03
N LEU A 188 -11.60 -13.83 15.72
CA LEU A 188 -11.77 -12.52 15.09
C LEU A 188 -10.52 -12.13 14.29
N ILE A 189 -9.34 -12.23 14.91
CA ILE A 189 -8.07 -11.88 14.26
C ILE A 189 -7.81 -12.79 13.05
N LYS A 190 -8.06 -14.10 13.20
CA LYS A 190 -7.96 -15.08 12.12
C LYS A 190 -8.86 -14.72 10.94
N ASP A 191 -10.15 -14.46 11.19
CA ASP A 191 -11.10 -14.11 10.12
C ASP A 191 -10.67 -12.81 9.42
N CYS A 192 -10.29 -11.77 10.19
CA CYS A 192 -9.85 -10.49 9.63
C CYS A 192 -8.57 -10.64 8.77
N MET A 193 -7.56 -11.36 9.24
CA MET A 193 -6.32 -11.58 8.49
C MET A 193 -6.54 -12.47 7.26
N THR A 194 -7.41 -13.48 7.36
CA THR A 194 -7.79 -14.34 6.23
C THR A 194 -8.48 -13.53 5.15
N LEU A 195 -9.45 -12.68 5.53
CA LEU A 195 -10.16 -11.79 4.59
C LEU A 195 -9.21 -10.81 3.93
N ARG A 196 -8.24 -10.23 4.67
CA ARG A 196 -7.21 -9.37 4.10
C ARG A 196 -6.48 -10.06 2.94
N GLU A 197 -6.07 -11.31 3.12
CA GLU A 197 -5.37 -12.08 2.10
C GLU A 197 -6.29 -12.50 0.93
N GLU A 198 -7.43 -13.13 1.22
CA GLU A 198 -8.35 -13.66 0.20
C GLU A 198 -8.96 -12.55 -0.68
N LYS A 199 -9.22 -11.39 -0.08
CA LYS A 199 -9.80 -10.22 -0.75
C LYS A 199 -8.74 -9.23 -1.23
N LYS A 200 -7.45 -9.56 -1.09
CA LYS A 200 -6.32 -8.72 -1.54
C LYS A 200 -6.43 -7.28 -1.00
N MET A 201 -6.83 -7.11 0.26
CA MET A 201 -6.90 -5.79 0.86
C MET A 201 -5.47 -5.26 1.05
N SER A 202 -5.21 -4.06 0.55
CA SER A 202 -4.02 -3.29 0.96
C SER A 202 -4.07 -2.99 2.46
N ASP A 203 -2.95 -2.59 3.06
CA ASP A 203 -2.92 -2.29 4.49
C ASP A 203 -3.87 -1.14 4.84
N TRP A 204 -4.03 -0.16 3.95
CA TRP A 204 -5.01 0.91 4.12
C TRP A 204 -6.45 0.40 4.02
N ALA A 205 -6.76 -0.48 3.06
CA ALA A 205 -8.07 -1.13 2.98
C ALA A 205 -8.35 -1.99 4.22
N TYR A 206 -7.34 -2.65 4.79
CA TYR A 206 -7.50 -3.40 6.02
C TYR A 206 -7.74 -2.50 7.22
N LEU A 207 -7.01 -1.39 7.33
CA LEU A 207 -7.19 -0.38 8.37
C LEU A 207 -8.63 0.16 8.36
N LEU A 208 -9.13 0.59 7.20
CA LEU A 208 -10.50 1.07 7.03
C LEU A 208 -11.53 -0.03 7.33
N PHE A 209 -11.24 -1.30 6.99
CA PHE A 209 -12.10 -2.43 7.34
C PHE A 209 -12.22 -2.59 8.86
N THR A 210 -11.11 -2.49 9.62
CA THR A 210 -11.16 -2.58 11.09
C THR A 210 -12.00 -1.46 11.73
N LYS A 211 -11.99 -0.26 11.13
CA LYS A 211 -12.89 0.83 11.53
C LYS A 211 -14.35 0.44 11.28
N LYS A 212 -14.65 -0.08 10.09
CA LYS A 212 -16.01 -0.43 9.67
C LYS A 212 -16.65 -1.49 10.57
N ILE A 213 -15.86 -2.44 11.07
CA ILE A 213 -16.32 -3.43 12.07
C ILE A 213 -16.89 -2.71 13.29
N GLY A 214 -16.13 -1.79 13.88
CA GLY A 214 -16.57 -1.05 15.07
C GLY A 214 -17.75 -0.12 14.78
N GLU A 215 -17.74 0.59 13.64
CA GLU A 215 -18.86 1.46 13.24
C GLU A 215 -20.17 0.70 13.11
N GLN A 216 -20.14 -0.50 12.54
CA GLN A 216 -21.33 -1.31 12.35
C GLN A 216 -21.83 -1.93 13.67
N LEU A 217 -20.92 -2.37 14.54
CA LEU A 217 -21.28 -3.03 15.80
C LEU A 217 -21.72 -2.04 16.88
N TYR A 218 -21.02 -0.93 17.03
CA TYR A 218 -21.21 0.01 18.14
C TYR A 218 -21.95 1.29 17.73
N GLY A 219 -21.97 1.59 16.42
CA GLY A 219 -22.46 2.84 15.86
C GLY A 219 -21.37 3.91 15.78
N GLU A 220 -21.38 4.69 14.70
CA GLU A 220 -20.34 5.69 14.35
C GLU A 220 -20.05 6.75 15.43
N GLN A 221 -20.98 6.95 16.38
CA GLN A 221 -20.81 7.90 17.49
C GLN A 221 -19.88 7.36 18.59
N GLN A 222 -19.66 6.05 18.68
CA GLN A 222 -18.80 5.41 19.69
C GLN A 222 -17.32 5.46 19.28
N LYS A 223 -16.83 6.68 18.99
CA LYS A 223 -15.48 6.92 18.46
C LYS A 223 -14.38 6.33 19.34
N ASP A 224 -14.55 6.39 20.67
CA ASP A 224 -13.54 5.93 21.62
C ASP A 224 -13.40 4.39 21.57
N ASP A 225 -14.52 3.67 21.58
CA ASP A 225 -14.58 2.20 21.47
C ASP A 225 -14.06 1.73 20.09
N ILE A 226 -14.44 2.44 19.03
CA ILE A 226 -14.01 2.15 17.65
C ILE A 226 -12.49 2.36 17.50
N ALA A 227 -11.92 3.42 18.06
CA ALA A 227 -10.47 3.66 18.02
C ALA A 227 -9.70 2.58 18.79
N PHE A 228 -10.21 2.17 19.96
CA PHE A 228 -9.63 1.09 20.74
C PHE A 228 -9.70 -0.26 20.00
N LEU A 229 -10.84 -0.62 19.42
CA LEU A 229 -11.00 -1.88 18.67
C LEU A 229 -10.05 -1.93 17.47
N GLN A 230 -9.94 -0.84 16.69
CA GLN A 230 -8.98 -0.75 15.59
C GLN A 230 -7.55 -0.99 16.08
N MET A 231 -7.14 -0.29 17.16
CA MET A 231 -5.81 -0.46 17.75
C MET A 231 -5.57 -1.92 18.15
N PHE A 232 -6.56 -2.56 18.79
CA PHE A 232 -6.47 -3.96 19.21
C PHE A 232 -6.26 -4.90 18.01
N ILE A 233 -7.14 -4.84 17.01
CA ILE A 233 -7.06 -5.72 15.84
C ILE A 233 -5.74 -5.49 15.09
N LEU A 234 -5.38 -4.24 14.81
CA LEU A 234 -4.18 -3.90 14.03
C LEU A 234 -2.89 -4.30 14.76
N ASN A 235 -2.79 -4.08 16.07
CA ASN A 235 -1.63 -4.55 16.85
C ASN A 235 -1.51 -6.07 16.83
N LYS A 236 -2.64 -6.79 16.99
CA LYS A 236 -2.69 -8.25 16.93
C LYS A 236 -2.37 -8.80 15.53
N SER A 237 -2.65 -8.02 14.48
CA SER A 237 -2.23 -8.30 13.10
C SER A 237 -0.80 -7.84 12.77
N GLY A 238 -0.08 -7.30 13.75
CA GLY A 238 1.34 -6.97 13.65
C GLY A 238 1.66 -5.58 13.10
N TYR A 239 0.69 -4.66 13.06
CA TYR A 239 0.91 -3.28 12.64
C TYR A 239 1.33 -2.37 13.80
N LYS A 240 2.23 -1.43 13.49
CA LYS A 240 2.64 -0.32 14.35
C LYS A 240 1.55 0.73 14.39
N VAL A 241 0.59 0.51 15.26
CA VAL A 241 -0.42 1.50 15.61
C VAL A 241 -0.41 1.76 17.12
N ARG A 242 -0.95 2.89 17.51
CA ARG A 242 -1.09 3.25 18.93
C ARG A 242 -2.43 3.93 19.18
N LEU A 243 -2.85 3.86 20.43
CA LEU A 243 -3.98 4.64 20.91
C LEU A 243 -3.46 5.91 21.56
N SER A 244 -4.12 7.02 21.28
CA SER A 244 -3.78 8.33 21.82
C SER A 244 -5.00 9.01 22.40
N LYS A 245 -4.78 9.97 23.30
CA LYS A 245 -5.80 10.86 23.82
C LYS A 245 -5.54 12.27 23.32
N ILE A 246 -6.50 12.81 22.58
CA ILE A 246 -6.47 14.15 21.99
C ILE A 246 -7.79 14.82 22.36
N ASN A 247 -7.75 15.97 23.04
CA ASN A 247 -8.94 16.67 23.53
C ASN A 247 -9.89 15.75 24.33
N GLU A 248 -9.35 14.95 25.25
CA GLU A 248 -10.10 13.95 26.04
C GLU A 248 -10.83 12.89 25.21
N LYS A 249 -10.41 12.64 23.97
CA LYS A 249 -10.96 11.59 23.11
C LYS A 249 -9.89 10.65 22.60
N LEU A 250 -10.25 9.36 22.51
CA LEU A 250 -9.36 8.34 22.01
C LEU A 250 -9.30 8.43 20.48
N LYS A 251 -8.09 8.41 19.95
CA LYS A 251 -7.81 8.45 18.52
C LYS A 251 -6.72 7.44 18.20
N LEU A 252 -6.92 6.70 17.11
CA LEU A 252 -5.89 5.84 16.54
C LEU A 252 -4.77 6.70 15.97
N MET A 253 -3.52 6.29 16.17
CA MET A 253 -2.40 6.80 15.40
C MET A 253 -1.70 5.67 14.66
N VAL A 254 -1.24 5.98 13.45
CA VAL A 254 -0.75 5.01 12.48
C VAL A 254 0.66 5.37 12.08
N ALA A 255 1.56 4.39 12.03
CA ALA A 255 2.88 4.53 11.43
C ALA A 255 2.88 4.00 9.99
N PRO A 256 2.70 4.86 8.97
CA PRO A 256 2.74 4.47 7.58
C PRO A 256 4.18 4.31 7.08
N ALA A 257 4.39 3.41 6.11
CA ALA A 257 5.59 3.35 5.29
C ALA A 257 5.51 4.39 4.16
N GLY A 258 5.42 5.67 4.53
CA GLY A 258 5.19 6.76 3.58
C GLY A 258 4.84 8.06 4.27
N VAL A 259 4.60 9.10 3.47
CA VAL A 259 4.10 10.39 3.95
C VAL A 259 2.59 10.45 3.75
N LEU A 260 1.87 10.90 4.78
CA LEU A 260 0.46 11.27 4.69
C LEU A 260 0.38 12.80 4.73
N TYR A 261 0.03 13.41 3.60
CA TYR A 261 -0.09 14.85 3.50
C TYR A 261 -1.37 15.34 4.20
N GLY A 262 -1.32 16.54 4.78
CA GLY A 262 -2.46 17.15 5.45
C GLY A 262 -2.81 16.52 6.81
N ILE A 263 -2.07 15.52 7.27
CA ILE A 263 -2.30 14.84 8.56
C ILE A 263 -1.23 15.20 9.60
N PRO A 264 -1.62 15.64 10.81
CA PRO A 264 -0.67 15.92 11.90
C PRO A 264 -0.07 14.62 12.45
N TYR A 265 1.16 14.71 12.96
CA TYR A 265 1.89 13.53 13.44
C TYR A 265 2.80 13.86 14.63
N ILE A 266 3.17 12.85 15.39
CA ILE A 266 4.26 12.92 16.37
C ILE A 266 5.46 12.11 15.87
N LEU A 267 6.65 12.44 16.38
CA LEU A 267 7.85 11.64 16.17
C LEU A 267 8.17 10.89 17.47
N LEU A 268 8.22 9.56 17.40
CA LEU A 268 8.64 8.70 18.50
C LEU A 268 9.71 7.74 18.00
N ASP A 269 10.91 7.80 18.61
CA ASP A 269 12.06 6.95 18.27
C ASP A 269 12.35 6.86 16.76
N GLY A 270 12.28 8.01 16.08
CA GLY A 270 12.49 8.12 14.63
C GLY A 270 11.30 7.71 13.75
N THR A 271 10.22 7.19 14.34
CA THR A 271 9.00 6.79 13.65
C THR A 271 7.94 7.89 13.70
N LYS A 272 7.37 8.25 12.54
CA LYS A 272 6.23 9.18 12.46
C LYS A 272 4.93 8.41 12.71
N TYR A 273 4.16 8.84 13.71
CA TYR A 273 2.80 8.35 13.93
C TYR A 273 1.82 9.47 13.61
N TYR A 274 0.99 9.26 12.59
CA TYR A 274 -0.02 10.22 12.13
C TYR A 274 -1.34 9.97 12.83
N VAL A 275 -2.07 11.03 13.15
CA VAL A 275 -3.40 10.95 13.78
C VAL A 275 -4.41 10.53 12.72
N PHE A 276 -4.98 9.33 12.86
CA PHE A 276 -5.99 8.82 11.93
C PHE A 276 -7.33 9.54 12.15
N ASP A 277 -8.03 9.89 11.06
CA ASP A 277 -9.21 10.76 11.08
C ASP A 277 -9.01 12.04 11.92
N ALA A 278 -7.88 12.70 11.68
CA ALA A 278 -7.57 13.97 12.31
C ALA A 278 -8.59 15.03 11.90
N GLU A 279 -9.18 15.68 12.90
CA GLU A 279 -10.04 16.84 12.67
C GLU A 279 -9.15 18.08 12.47
N LYS A 280 -9.53 18.97 11.55
CA LYS A 280 -8.82 20.25 11.36
C LYS A 280 -8.88 21.03 12.68
N THR A 281 -7.72 21.28 13.27
CA THR A 281 -7.58 22.05 14.51
C THR A 281 -6.72 23.27 14.23
N ASN A 282 -7.10 24.39 14.85
CA ASN A 282 -6.30 25.61 14.81
C ASN A 282 -5.38 25.61 16.05
N GLY A 283 -4.07 25.63 15.83
CA GLY A 283 -3.07 25.70 16.90
C GLY A 283 -2.50 24.34 17.32
N PRO A 284 -1.67 24.32 18.38
CA PRO A 284 -0.92 23.14 18.77
C PRO A 284 -1.85 22.00 19.22
N MET A 285 -1.60 20.80 18.72
CA MET A 285 -2.33 19.59 19.08
C MET A 285 -1.52 18.78 20.10
N GLY A 286 -1.98 18.81 21.36
CA GLY A 286 -1.44 17.95 22.42
C GLY A 286 -1.91 16.50 22.25
N VAL A 287 -0.96 15.59 22.11
CA VAL A 287 -1.21 14.15 21.93
C VAL A 287 -0.65 13.39 23.12
N TYR A 288 -1.49 12.72 23.89
CA TYR A 288 -1.05 11.86 24.99
C TYR A 288 -1.04 10.41 24.52
N THR A 289 0.10 9.73 24.63
CA THR A 289 0.24 8.31 24.24
C THR A 289 1.33 7.63 25.05
N TYR A 290 1.36 6.30 25.01
CA TYR A 290 2.44 5.47 25.56
C TYR A 290 3.63 5.35 24.58
N LYS A 291 4.81 4.96 25.09
CA LYS A 291 6.07 4.92 24.32
C LYS A 291 6.32 3.57 23.64
N GLN A 292 5.86 2.48 24.25
CA GLN A 292 6.16 1.13 23.80
C GLN A 292 5.16 0.68 22.75
N ASP A 293 5.65 0.24 21.59
CA ASP A 293 4.81 -0.49 20.64
C ASP A 293 4.45 -1.88 21.22
N PHE A 294 3.33 -2.44 20.76
CA PHE A 294 3.00 -3.83 21.04
C PHE A 294 4.14 -4.75 20.54
N PRO A 295 4.63 -5.75 21.31
CA PRO A 295 5.81 -6.50 20.92
C PRO A 295 5.75 -7.16 19.53
N ASN A 296 4.56 -7.53 19.05
CA ASN A 296 4.35 -8.14 17.74
C ASN A 296 4.07 -7.13 16.62
N ALA A 297 3.97 -5.83 16.93
CA ALA A 297 3.80 -4.76 15.95
C ALA A 297 5.11 -4.52 15.16
N LYS A 298 5.39 -5.38 14.18
CA LYS A 298 6.61 -5.35 13.37
C LYS A 298 6.48 -4.53 12.10
N ASN A 299 5.26 -4.26 11.65
CA ASN A 299 4.99 -3.68 10.33
C ASN A 299 4.50 -2.24 10.42
N TYR A 300 5.07 -1.37 9.61
CA TYR A 300 4.42 -0.13 9.21
C TYR A 300 3.20 -0.45 8.32
N VAL A 301 2.23 0.46 8.27
CA VAL A 301 1.11 0.39 7.34
C VAL A 301 1.60 0.79 5.95
N SER A 302 1.64 -0.15 5.00
CA SER A 302 2.02 0.15 3.63
C SER A 302 0.97 1.02 2.94
N LEU A 303 1.42 2.04 2.21
CA LEU A 303 0.57 2.81 1.30
C LEU A 303 0.55 2.22 -0.11
N SER A 304 1.27 1.13 -0.37
CA SER A 304 1.20 0.46 -1.68
C SER A 304 -0.12 -0.30 -1.83
N ILE A 305 -0.64 -0.31 -3.05
CA ILE A 305 -1.73 -1.20 -3.48
C ILE A 305 -1.14 -2.16 -4.51
N ASP A 306 -0.56 -3.27 -4.04
CA ASP A 306 0.13 -4.22 -4.94
C ASP A 306 -0.85 -5.08 -5.76
N ALA A 307 -2.12 -5.12 -5.34
CA ALA A 307 -3.21 -5.73 -6.08
C ALA A 307 -4.53 -5.03 -5.74
N VAL A 308 -5.39 -4.90 -6.74
CA VAL A 308 -6.73 -4.30 -6.57
C VAL A 308 -7.56 -5.13 -5.57
N PRO A 309 -8.10 -4.52 -4.50
CA PRO A 309 -8.98 -5.20 -3.56
C PRO A 309 -10.23 -5.76 -4.24
N LYS A 310 -10.63 -6.97 -3.82
CA LYS A 310 -11.81 -7.65 -4.37
C LYS A 310 -13.08 -7.25 -3.64
N PHE A 311 -13.76 -6.26 -4.18
CA PHE A 311 -15.11 -5.88 -3.79
C PHE A 311 -16.16 -6.43 -4.75
N ASP A 312 -17.41 -6.49 -4.29
CA ASP A 312 -18.54 -6.88 -5.13
C ASP A 312 -18.71 -5.86 -6.25
N MET A 313 -19.14 -6.32 -7.42
CA MET A 313 -19.19 -5.46 -8.60
C MET A 313 -20.39 -4.51 -8.53
N ALA A 314 -20.12 -3.21 -8.66
CA ALA A 314 -21.12 -2.20 -8.95
C ALA A 314 -20.70 -1.43 -10.21
N GLU A 315 -21.21 -1.85 -11.37
CA GLU A 315 -20.73 -1.36 -12.67
C GLU A 315 -20.95 0.15 -12.88
N HIS A 316 -19.93 0.78 -13.45
CA HIS A 316 -19.98 2.06 -14.14
C HIS A 316 -19.37 1.88 -15.53
N THR A 317 -20.00 2.45 -16.54
CA THR A 317 -19.55 2.39 -17.93
C THR A 317 -19.30 3.79 -18.45
N GLU A 318 -18.20 3.97 -19.16
CA GLU A 318 -17.87 5.23 -19.83
C GLU A 318 -17.41 4.96 -21.27
N SER A 319 -17.63 5.90 -22.18
CA SER A 319 -17.18 5.76 -23.57
C SER A 319 -16.10 6.78 -23.89
N VAL A 320 -14.92 6.28 -24.25
CA VAL A 320 -13.74 7.10 -24.52
C VAL A 320 -13.31 6.93 -25.97
N SER A 321 -13.08 8.05 -26.65
CA SER A 321 -12.50 8.07 -28.00
C SER A 321 -11.72 9.36 -28.20
N PRO A 322 -10.54 9.32 -28.85
CA PRO A 322 -9.82 10.52 -29.21
C PRO A 322 -10.59 11.32 -30.27
N GLU A 323 -10.25 12.59 -30.42
CA GLU A 323 -10.88 13.50 -31.40
C GLU A 323 -10.82 12.97 -32.85
N SER A 324 -9.77 12.22 -33.20
CA SER A 324 -9.63 11.61 -34.52
C SER A 324 -10.57 10.43 -34.77
N GLY A 325 -11.18 9.88 -33.72
CA GLY A 325 -11.98 8.65 -33.78
C GLY A 325 -11.15 7.40 -34.12
N SER A 326 -9.83 7.44 -33.94
CA SER A 326 -8.92 6.34 -34.30
C SER A 326 -9.20 5.04 -33.53
N VAL A 327 -9.72 5.14 -32.30
CA VAL A 327 -10.18 4.03 -31.48
C VAL A 327 -11.36 4.48 -30.63
N LYS A 328 -12.35 3.60 -30.44
CA LYS A 328 -13.44 3.81 -29.48
C LYS A 328 -13.41 2.68 -28.46
N VAL A 329 -13.49 3.05 -27.19
CA VAL A 329 -13.51 2.14 -26.05
C VAL A 329 -14.79 2.36 -25.26
N GLU A 330 -15.40 1.28 -24.80
CA GLU A 330 -16.45 1.30 -23.77
C GLU A 330 -15.88 0.60 -22.55
N THR A 331 -15.50 1.39 -21.54
CA THR A 331 -14.81 0.90 -20.35
C THR A 331 -15.78 0.54 -19.25
N VAL A 332 -15.44 -0.44 -18.43
CA VAL A 332 -16.17 -0.82 -17.22
C VAL A 332 -15.26 -0.67 -16.01
N VAL A 333 -15.74 0.03 -14.98
CA VAL A 333 -15.07 0.13 -13.67
C VAL A 333 -16.04 -0.19 -12.54
N ASN A 334 -15.49 -0.51 -11.35
CA ASN A 334 -16.28 -0.82 -10.15
C ASN A 334 -16.48 0.42 -9.27
N LYS A 335 -17.73 0.89 -9.09
CA LYS A 335 -18.07 2.02 -8.22
C LYS A 335 -17.66 1.82 -6.77
N ASN A 336 -17.70 0.58 -6.27
CA ASN A 336 -17.26 0.26 -4.91
C ASN A 336 -15.75 0.46 -4.75
N LEU A 337 -14.97 0.18 -5.80
CA LEU A 337 -13.54 0.47 -5.82
C LEU A 337 -13.29 1.99 -5.85
N MET A 338 -14.11 2.77 -6.56
CA MET A 338 -14.01 4.23 -6.58
C MET A 338 -14.28 4.85 -5.20
N GLU A 339 -15.23 4.29 -4.45
CA GLU A 339 -15.50 4.71 -3.07
C GLU A 339 -14.31 4.44 -2.14
N PHE A 340 -13.61 3.32 -2.35
CA PHE A 340 -12.37 3.02 -1.65
C PHE A 340 -11.24 4.00 -2.01
N TYR A 341 -11.01 4.26 -3.30
CA TYR A 341 -9.98 5.21 -3.75
C TYR A 341 -10.24 6.63 -3.26
N LYS A 342 -11.51 7.06 -3.19
CA LYS A 342 -11.90 8.34 -2.59
C LYS A 342 -11.54 8.44 -1.10
N SER A 343 -11.49 7.31 -0.40
CA SER A 343 -11.13 7.21 1.02
C SER A 343 -9.63 6.99 1.25
N TYR A 344 -8.84 6.95 0.17
CA TYR A 344 -7.39 6.82 0.24
C TYR A 344 -6.76 8.16 0.64
N PRO A 345 -5.74 8.18 1.52
CA PRO A 345 -5.15 9.41 2.00
C PRO A 345 -4.28 10.02 0.92
N GLN A 346 -4.15 11.35 0.96
CA GLN A 346 -3.20 12.04 0.10
C GLN A 346 -1.77 11.61 0.45
N CYS A 347 -1.10 11.01 -0.52
CA CYS A 347 0.24 10.45 -0.37
C CYS A 347 1.09 10.74 -1.62
N ASP A 348 2.25 10.11 -1.71
CA ASP A 348 3.18 10.36 -2.81
C ASP A 348 2.64 9.83 -4.15
N VAL A 349 2.87 10.58 -5.25
CA VAL A 349 2.40 10.22 -6.60
C VAL A 349 2.87 8.82 -7.02
N SER A 350 4.03 8.36 -6.51
CA SER A 350 4.51 6.99 -6.76
C SER A 350 3.52 5.91 -6.32
N VAL A 351 2.69 6.13 -5.30
CA VAL A 351 1.67 5.15 -4.89
C VAL A 351 0.64 4.93 -6.00
N TYR A 352 0.17 6.02 -6.61
CA TYR A 352 -0.80 5.99 -7.70
C TYR A 352 -0.18 5.36 -8.95
N TYR A 353 1.06 5.73 -9.26
CA TYR A 353 1.79 5.19 -10.42
C TYR A 353 1.99 3.68 -10.38
N HIS A 354 2.26 3.12 -9.19
CA HIS A 354 2.50 1.69 -9.02
C HIS A 354 1.24 0.85 -8.79
N THR A 355 0.10 1.48 -8.57
CA THR A 355 -1.16 0.77 -8.35
C THR A 355 -1.63 0.14 -9.66
N PRO A 356 -1.91 -1.18 -9.70
CA PRO A 356 -2.35 -1.83 -10.92
C PRO A 356 -3.78 -1.45 -11.28
N MET A 357 -4.07 -1.43 -12.58
CA MET A 357 -5.43 -1.31 -13.12
C MET A 357 -6.28 -2.53 -12.72
N SER A 358 -7.58 -2.31 -12.47
CA SER A 358 -8.51 -3.41 -12.22
C SER A 358 -8.64 -4.36 -13.41
N GLU A 359 -9.02 -5.61 -13.13
CA GLU A 359 -9.21 -6.62 -14.17
C GLU A 359 -10.43 -6.30 -15.03
N GLU A 360 -11.47 -5.68 -14.44
CA GLU A 360 -12.67 -5.22 -15.12
C GLU A 360 -12.35 -4.13 -16.17
N LEU A 361 -11.53 -3.14 -15.78
CA LEU A 361 -11.10 -2.11 -16.69
C LEU A 361 -10.19 -2.68 -17.78
N LYS A 362 -9.20 -3.50 -17.43
CA LYS A 362 -8.32 -4.16 -18.43
C LYS A 362 -9.12 -4.95 -19.45
N ALA A 363 -10.12 -5.71 -19.01
CA ALA A 363 -10.93 -6.57 -19.88
C ALA A 363 -11.70 -5.77 -20.95
N THR A 364 -11.97 -4.49 -20.70
CA THR A 364 -12.75 -3.62 -21.60
C THR A 364 -11.88 -2.59 -22.34
N LEU A 365 -10.81 -2.12 -21.71
CA LEU A 365 -9.88 -1.12 -22.26
C LEU A 365 -8.84 -1.74 -23.22
N TYR A 366 -8.23 -2.86 -22.84
CA TYR A 366 -7.05 -3.37 -23.57
C TYR A 366 -7.38 -3.93 -24.95
N PRO A 367 -8.43 -4.75 -25.14
CA PRO A 367 -8.70 -5.34 -26.45
C PRO A 367 -8.83 -4.35 -27.62
N PRO A 368 -9.62 -3.25 -27.53
CA PRO A 368 -9.71 -2.28 -28.65
C PRO A 368 -8.40 -1.54 -28.89
N LEU A 369 -7.65 -1.19 -27.84
CA LEU A 369 -6.34 -0.55 -27.99
C LEU A 369 -5.32 -1.49 -28.63
N GLN A 370 -5.28 -2.76 -28.22
CA GLN A 370 -4.41 -3.79 -28.79
C GLN A 370 -4.68 -4.01 -30.28
N GLU A 371 -5.95 -4.01 -30.70
CA GLU A 371 -6.27 -4.12 -32.13
C GLU A 371 -5.83 -2.86 -32.89
N ALA A 372 -5.98 -1.66 -32.33
CA ALA A 372 -5.55 -0.41 -32.96
C ALA A 372 -4.03 -0.35 -33.21
N ILE A 373 -3.22 -0.93 -32.31
CA ILE A 373 -1.75 -0.93 -32.42
C ILE A 373 -1.17 -2.16 -33.12
N LYS A 374 -2.00 -3.12 -33.51
CA LYS A 374 -1.56 -4.41 -34.03
C LYS A 374 -0.74 -4.26 -35.31
N GLY A 375 0.46 -4.83 -35.31
CA GLY A 375 1.38 -4.80 -36.46
C GLY A 375 2.02 -3.44 -36.74
N LYS A 376 1.88 -2.47 -35.82
CA LYS A 376 2.55 -1.16 -35.87
C LYS A 376 3.98 -1.23 -35.32
N SER A 377 4.82 -0.28 -35.72
CA SER A 377 6.11 -0.06 -35.03
C SER A 377 5.91 0.47 -33.61
N GLN A 378 6.95 0.47 -32.78
CA GLN A 378 6.84 1.07 -31.44
C GLN A 378 6.49 2.55 -31.54
N GLN A 379 7.09 3.28 -32.48
CA GLN A 379 6.78 4.70 -32.71
C GLN A 379 5.30 4.91 -33.08
N GLU A 380 4.77 4.12 -34.02
CA GLU A 380 3.37 4.25 -34.46
C GLU A 380 2.40 3.87 -33.34
N ALA A 381 2.63 2.74 -32.66
CA ALA A 381 1.80 2.28 -31.56
C ALA A 381 1.77 3.27 -30.40
N ALA A 382 2.94 3.78 -29.99
CA ALA A 382 3.05 4.74 -28.89
C ALA A 382 2.40 6.10 -29.24
N ASN A 383 2.37 6.50 -30.52
CA ASN A 383 1.63 7.68 -30.96
C ASN A 383 0.10 7.47 -30.97
N ILE A 384 -0.39 6.27 -31.31
CA ILE A 384 -1.82 5.95 -31.19
C ILE A 384 -2.25 6.02 -29.71
N LEU A 385 -1.45 5.44 -28.81
CA LEU A 385 -1.74 5.47 -27.38
C LEU A 385 -1.66 6.89 -26.80
N ILE A 386 -0.71 7.72 -27.23
CA ILE A 386 -0.59 9.09 -26.70
C ILE A 386 -1.73 9.98 -27.17
N GLU A 387 -2.18 9.81 -28.41
CA GLU A 387 -3.35 10.52 -28.95
C GLU A 387 -4.63 10.16 -28.19
N PHE A 388 -4.82 8.86 -27.90
CA PHE A 388 -5.94 8.36 -27.09
C PHE A 388 -6.01 9.08 -25.74
N VAL A 389 -4.87 9.24 -25.06
CA VAL A 389 -4.82 9.95 -23.76
C VAL A 389 -4.90 11.47 -23.92
N GLN A 390 -4.28 12.06 -24.94
CA GLN A 390 -4.31 13.51 -25.17
C GLN A 390 -5.72 14.03 -25.40
N THR A 391 -6.52 13.33 -26.21
CA THR A 391 -7.78 13.88 -26.72
C THR A 391 -9.01 13.02 -26.38
N GLY A 392 -8.83 11.91 -25.67
CA GLY A 392 -9.94 11.08 -25.20
C GLY A 392 -10.60 11.59 -23.92
N PHE A 393 -9.96 12.50 -23.21
CA PHE A 393 -10.40 13.00 -21.91
C PHE A 393 -10.44 14.53 -21.91
N GLU A 394 -11.44 15.10 -21.24
CA GLU A 394 -11.45 16.51 -20.91
C GLU A 394 -10.31 16.85 -19.94
N TYR A 395 -9.91 18.13 -19.93
CA TYR A 395 -8.87 18.62 -19.03
C TYR A 395 -9.44 19.60 -18.01
N GLN A 396 -9.12 19.36 -16.75
CA GLN A 396 -9.43 20.26 -15.64
C GLN A 396 -8.41 20.00 -14.53
N THR A 397 -7.92 21.06 -13.88
CA THR A 397 -7.03 20.90 -12.74
C THR A 397 -7.76 20.28 -11.55
N ASP A 398 -7.05 19.53 -10.73
CA ASP A 398 -7.61 18.96 -9.49
C ASP A 398 -8.14 20.03 -8.52
N GLY A 399 -7.48 21.19 -8.47
CA GLY A 399 -7.93 22.34 -7.70
C GLY A 399 -9.33 22.81 -8.11
N ASP A 400 -9.62 22.85 -9.41
CA ASP A 400 -10.93 23.24 -9.92
C ASP A 400 -11.97 22.11 -9.79
N GLN A 401 -11.54 20.85 -9.95
CA GLN A 401 -12.43 19.69 -9.94
C GLN A 401 -12.82 19.26 -8.51
N PHE A 402 -11.87 19.22 -7.59
CA PHE A 402 -12.04 18.68 -6.24
C PHE A 402 -11.77 19.69 -5.12
N GLY A 403 -11.11 20.82 -5.41
CA GLY A 403 -10.72 21.81 -4.40
C GLY A 403 -9.44 21.47 -3.64
N TYR A 404 -8.74 20.42 -4.06
CA TYR A 404 -7.46 19.95 -3.51
C TYR A 404 -6.78 19.04 -4.55
N GLU A 405 -5.48 18.85 -4.44
CA GLU A 405 -4.74 17.92 -5.31
C GLU A 405 -5.12 16.46 -5.04
N LYS A 406 -5.55 15.75 -6.08
CA LYS A 406 -6.10 14.40 -6.08
C LYS A 406 -5.61 13.62 -7.32
N PRO A 407 -4.35 13.12 -7.29
CA PRO A 407 -3.89 12.17 -8.31
C PRO A 407 -4.84 10.97 -8.41
N PHE A 408 -5.06 10.48 -9.63
CA PHE A 408 -5.94 9.35 -9.88
C PHE A 408 -5.21 8.02 -9.79
N PHE A 409 -5.89 7.05 -9.18
CA PHE A 409 -5.65 5.65 -9.53
C PHE A 409 -6.17 5.39 -10.95
N LEU A 410 -5.57 4.45 -11.68
CA LEU A 410 -5.84 4.25 -13.12
C LEU A 410 -7.33 4.16 -13.47
N ASP A 411 -8.11 3.43 -12.68
CA ASP A 411 -9.56 3.28 -12.86
C ASP A 411 -10.35 4.59 -12.73
N GLU A 412 -9.88 5.55 -11.93
CA GLU A 412 -10.56 6.83 -11.70
C GLU A 412 -10.59 7.72 -12.96
N ASN A 413 -9.63 7.53 -13.90
CA ASN A 413 -9.63 8.18 -15.22
C ASN A 413 -10.90 7.89 -16.04
N PHE A 414 -11.56 6.75 -15.77
CA PHE A 414 -12.75 6.30 -16.48
C PHE A 414 -14.02 6.43 -15.62
N PHE A 415 -13.97 7.26 -14.57
CA PHE A 415 -15.07 7.51 -13.66
C PHE A 415 -15.31 9.02 -13.44
N TYR A 416 -14.24 9.81 -13.33
CA TYR A 416 -14.33 11.26 -13.20
C TYR A 416 -14.37 11.94 -14.58
N PRO A 417 -14.96 13.14 -14.68
CA PRO A 417 -15.23 13.81 -15.96
C PRO A 417 -13.98 14.37 -16.67
N ALA A 418 -12.87 14.58 -15.97
CA ALA A 418 -11.67 15.19 -16.52
C ALA A 418 -10.39 14.65 -15.85
N CYS A 419 -9.29 14.66 -16.60
CA CYS A 419 -7.95 14.22 -16.17
C CYS A 419 -6.92 15.33 -16.38
N ASP A 420 -6.06 15.56 -15.40
CA ASP A 420 -4.98 16.55 -15.44
C ASP A 420 -3.63 15.96 -15.90
N CYS A 421 -2.50 16.57 -15.52
CA CYS A 421 -1.20 16.17 -16.06
C CYS A 421 -0.68 14.83 -15.50
N GLU A 422 -0.77 14.60 -14.20
CA GLU A 422 -0.34 13.35 -13.57
C GLU A 422 -1.18 12.17 -14.02
N ASP A 423 -2.50 12.33 -14.10
CA ASP A 423 -3.43 11.27 -14.44
C ASP A 423 -3.12 10.72 -15.83
N ARG A 424 -2.94 11.63 -16.78
CA ARG A 424 -2.59 11.34 -18.17
C ARG A 424 -1.20 10.69 -18.26
N ALA A 425 -0.21 11.21 -17.53
CA ALA A 425 1.15 10.68 -17.53
C ALA A 425 1.20 9.25 -16.96
N ILE A 426 0.48 8.97 -15.87
CA ILE A 426 0.34 7.66 -15.24
C ILE A 426 -0.37 6.69 -16.18
N LEU A 427 -1.51 7.09 -16.77
CA LEU A 427 -2.28 6.27 -17.69
C LEU A 427 -1.46 5.90 -18.93
N TYR A 428 -0.85 6.87 -19.60
CA TYR A 428 -0.04 6.62 -20.78
C TYR A 428 1.15 5.69 -20.50
N SER A 429 1.87 5.95 -19.41
CA SER A 429 3.01 5.11 -18.99
C SER A 429 2.58 3.66 -18.75
N THR A 430 1.43 3.46 -18.11
CA THR A 430 0.88 2.12 -17.85
C THR A 430 0.47 1.42 -19.13
N LEU A 431 -0.22 2.11 -20.05
CA LEU A 431 -0.60 1.55 -21.34
C LEU A 431 0.61 1.13 -22.17
N VAL A 432 1.68 1.93 -22.17
CA VAL A 432 2.94 1.59 -22.85
C VAL A 432 3.60 0.36 -22.22
N LYS A 433 3.67 0.30 -20.88
CA LYS A 433 4.21 -0.86 -20.14
C LYS A 433 3.44 -2.13 -20.47
N ASP A 434 2.11 -2.09 -20.35
CA ASP A 434 1.26 -3.28 -20.45
C ASP A 434 1.03 -3.73 -21.90
N LEU A 435 0.88 -2.79 -22.85
CA LEU A 435 0.51 -3.12 -24.23
C LEU A 435 1.72 -3.22 -25.17
N LEU A 436 2.82 -2.50 -24.89
CA LEU A 436 4.03 -2.51 -25.72
C LEU A 436 5.19 -3.27 -25.07
N GLY A 437 5.11 -3.60 -23.77
CA GLY A 437 6.19 -4.24 -23.04
C GLY A 437 7.43 -3.36 -22.89
N LEU A 438 7.24 -2.03 -22.96
CA LEU A 438 8.31 -1.04 -22.86
C LEU A 438 8.40 -0.47 -21.45
N ASP A 439 9.62 -0.20 -20.99
CA ASP A 439 9.80 0.47 -19.71
C ASP A 439 9.46 1.96 -19.82
N ALA A 440 8.89 2.53 -18.76
CA ALA A 440 8.48 3.92 -18.70
C ALA A 440 8.69 4.47 -17.28
N VAL A 441 8.91 5.78 -17.19
CA VAL A 441 9.08 6.53 -15.95
C VAL A 441 8.27 7.83 -16.01
N LEU A 442 7.96 8.42 -14.86
CA LEU A 442 7.40 9.78 -14.81
C LEU A 442 8.50 10.81 -14.59
N LEU A 443 8.29 11.98 -15.18
CA LEU A 443 9.11 13.17 -15.04
C LEU A 443 8.33 14.18 -14.20
N ASP A 444 8.69 14.31 -12.93
CA ASP A 444 8.08 15.24 -11.99
C ASP A 444 8.79 16.60 -12.05
N TYR A 445 8.21 17.52 -12.82
CA TYR A 445 8.61 18.92 -12.86
C TYR A 445 7.86 19.72 -11.78
N PRO A 446 8.38 20.90 -11.36
CA PRO A 446 7.78 21.70 -10.28
C PRO A 446 6.28 22.01 -10.42
N ASN A 447 5.73 22.01 -11.64
CA ASN A 447 4.34 22.34 -11.93
C ASN A 447 3.74 21.48 -13.05
N HIS A 448 4.32 20.29 -13.32
CA HIS A 448 3.89 19.41 -14.41
C HIS A 448 4.43 18.00 -14.22
N ILE A 449 3.62 16.98 -14.50
CA ILE A 449 4.11 15.62 -14.67
C ILE A 449 3.97 15.21 -16.12
N ALA A 450 5.06 14.65 -16.67
CA ALA A 450 5.07 14.03 -17.98
C ALA A 450 5.56 12.57 -17.87
N SER A 451 5.51 11.82 -18.96
CA SER A 451 6.11 10.49 -19.02
C SER A 451 7.34 10.47 -19.92
N ALA A 452 8.18 9.45 -19.74
CA ALA A 452 9.25 9.12 -20.66
C ALA A 452 9.36 7.61 -20.84
N VAL A 453 9.59 7.16 -22.08
CA VAL A 453 9.54 5.75 -22.47
C VAL A 453 10.88 5.30 -23.03
N ARG A 454 11.34 4.13 -22.61
CA ARG A 454 12.54 3.48 -23.12
C ARG A 454 12.18 2.61 -24.32
N PHE A 455 12.28 3.20 -25.51
CA PHE A 455 12.12 2.50 -26.77
C PHE A 455 13.35 1.63 -27.08
N THR A 456 13.12 0.52 -27.79
CA THR A 456 14.21 -0.26 -28.39
C THR A 456 14.50 0.18 -29.82
N GLU A 457 13.57 0.90 -30.44
CA GLU A 457 13.74 1.58 -31.72
C GLU A 457 14.48 2.92 -31.54
N GLU A 458 15.31 3.29 -32.52
CA GLU A 458 15.93 4.62 -32.57
C GLU A 458 14.93 5.66 -33.06
N ILE A 459 14.25 6.31 -32.11
CA ILE A 459 13.26 7.34 -32.37
C ILE A 459 13.87 8.72 -32.04
N PRO A 460 13.85 9.70 -32.97
CA PRO A 460 14.34 11.04 -32.70
C PRO A 460 13.39 11.81 -31.78
N GLY A 461 13.95 12.61 -30.88
CA GLY A 461 13.18 13.52 -30.03
C GLY A 461 13.90 13.83 -28.72
N ASP A 462 13.30 14.71 -27.94
CA ASP A 462 13.79 15.11 -26.62
C ASP A 462 13.76 13.92 -25.65
N TYR A 463 14.79 13.80 -24.81
CA TYR A 463 15.00 12.62 -23.98
C TYR A 463 15.65 12.97 -22.64
N VAL A 464 15.55 12.02 -21.70
CA VAL A 464 16.34 12.00 -20.46
C VAL A 464 17.28 10.78 -20.48
N ILE A 465 18.45 10.91 -19.86
CA ILE A 465 19.32 9.77 -19.55
C ILE A 465 19.28 9.55 -18.05
N LEU A 466 18.99 8.31 -17.66
CA LEU A 466 18.95 7.88 -16.27
C LEU A 466 20.34 7.43 -15.79
N ASP A 467 20.53 7.31 -14.48
CA ASP A 467 21.84 6.99 -13.87
C ASP A 467 22.48 5.67 -14.33
N ASP A 468 21.68 4.74 -14.84
CA ASP A 468 22.12 3.47 -15.43
C ASP A 468 22.55 3.60 -16.90
N GLY A 469 22.51 4.82 -17.45
CA GLY A 469 22.81 5.16 -18.83
C GLY A 469 21.66 4.88 -19.81
N ALA A 470 20.49 4.44 -19.33
CA ALA A 470 19.35 4.18 -20.20
C ALA A 470 18.69 5.49 -20.68
N LYS A 471 18.43 5.57 -21.98
CA LYS A 471 17.76 6.69 -22.65
C LYS A 471 16.25 6.48 -22.63
N TYR A 472 15.51 7.48 -22.15
CA TYR A 472 14.05 7.51 -22.18
C TYR A 472 13.59 8.72 -22.99
N LEU A 473 12.82 8.46 -24.04
CA LEU A 473 12.24 9.48 -24.91
C LEU A 473 11.04 10.12 -24.21
N ILE A 474 10.94 11.45 -24.23
CA ILE A 474 9.84 12.17 -23.56
C ILE A 474 8.54 11.97 -24.33
N CYS A 475 7.48 11.58 -23.61
CA CYS A 475 6.15 11.37 -24.13
C CYS A 475 5.16 12.13 -23.23
N ASP A 476 4.72 13.30 -23.66
CA ASP A 476 3.87 14.16 -22.84
C ASP A 476 2.39 14.09 -23.31
N PRO A 477 1.52 13.36 -22.59
CA PRO A 477 0.11 13.22 -22.97
C PRO A 477 -0.73 14.47 -22.64
N THR A 478 -0.13 15.51 -22.06
CA THR A 478 -0.77 16.81 -21.81
C THR A 478 -0.35 17.85 -22.83
N TYR A 479 0.64 17.54 -23.68
CA TYR A 479 1.04 18.40 -24.79
C TYR A 479 0.19 18.12 -26.05
N ILE A 480 -0.99 18.73 -26.12
CA ILE A 480 -2.02 18.39 -27.12
C ILE A 480 -1.51 18.54 -28.56
N GLY A 481 -1.66 17.46 -29.34
CA GLY A 481 -1.24 17.38 -30.73
C GLY A 481 0.27 17.12 -30.93
N ALA A 482 1.05 17.00 -29.85
CA ALA A 482 2.45 16.64 -29.92
C ALA A 482 2.63 15.12 -30.10
N SER A 483 3.61 14.73 -30.90
CA SER A 483 4.04 13.33 -31.03
C SER A 483 4.98 12.94 -29.88
N ILE A 484 5.21 11.64 -29.70
CA ILE A 484 6.29 11.16 -28.83
C ILE A 484 7.64 11.80 -29.23
N GLY A 485 8.50 12.04 -28.25
CA GLY A 485 9.78 12.73 -28.43
C GLY A 485 9.68 14.26 -28.47
N MET A 486 8.53 14.84 -28.13
CA MET A 486 8.37 16.29 -28.06
C MET A 486 8.23 16.74 -26.60
N CYS A 487 9.17 17.57 -26.14
CA CYS A 487 9.07 18.24 -24.84
C CYS A 487 8.55 19.67 -25.03
N MET A 488 7.67 20.13 -24.12
CA MET A 488 7.23 21.52 -24.11
C MET A 488 8.43 22.45 -23.89
N GLU A 489 8.49 23.57 -24.61
CA GLU A 489 9.65 24.48 -24.60
C GLU A 489 10.01 24.99 -23.20
N GLN A 490 9.04 25.24 -22.32
CA GLN A 490 9.32 25.68 -20.96
C GLN A 490 10.03 24.62 -20.09
N PHE A 491 9.94 23.33 -20.42
CA PHE A 491 10.51 22.23 -19.64
C PHE A 491 11.87 21.75 -20.15
N LYS A 492 12.30 22.16 -21.35
CA LYS A 492 13.60 21.77 -21.95
C LYS A 492 14.83 22.16 -21.14
N LYS A 493 14.70 23.12 -20.22
CA LYS A 493 15.79 23.61 -19.36
C LYS A 493 15.50 23.39 -17.87
N VAL A 494 14.44 22.66 -17.56
CA VAL A 494 14.04 22.36 -16.19
C VAL A 494 14.40 20.91 -15.92
N SER A 495 15.08 20.66 -14.81
CA SER A 495 15.42 19.30 -14.40
C SER A 495 14.22 18.67 -13.66
N PRO A 496 13.65 17.57 -14.15
CA PRO A 496 12.60 16.84 -13.43
C PRO A 496 13.19 15.91 -12.38
N GLN A 497 12.43 15.60 -11.34
CA GLN A 497 12.67 14.41 -10.52
C GLN A 497 12.12 13.18 -11.25
N ILE A 498 12.72 12.01 -11.04
CA ILE A 498 12.29 10.77 -11.68
C ILE A 498 11.48 9.93 -10.70
N ILE A 499 10.26 9.56 -11.09
CA ILE A 499 9.45 8.56 -10.40
C ILE A 499 9.51 7.29 -11.24
N ARG A 500 9.98 6.18 -10.64
CA ARG A 500 10.17 4.88 -11.30
C ARG A 500 9.35 3.81 -10.65
#